data_AF-A0A968WKQ3-F1
#
_entry.id   AF-A0A968WKQ3-F1
#
_cell.length_a   1.000
_cell.length_b   1.000
_cell.length_c   1.000
_cell.angle_alpha   90.00
_cell.angle_beta   90.00
_cell.angle_gamma   90.00
#
_symmetry.space_group_name_H-M   'P 1'
#
loop_
_entity.id
_entity.type
_entity.pdbx_description
1 polymer ?
#
loop_
_entity_poly.entity_id
_entity_poly.type
_entity_poly.pdbx_seq_one_letter_code
_entity_poly.pdbx_strand_id
1 'polypeptide(L)'
;AVNDSIERFYRDPAVPLNRSIRVSLRPDNTYRWDDRTAVYRVSGKSHTYLGGNVLNGKIRFSTREFGVFTILKDTKAPTVRPLQLNSQTVRFKITDDLSGIATYEATVDGKWLLMHYDAKTNIIWSQKLTITEPLHGELQLVVTDNAGNKQVFKQTIK
;
A
#
# COMPACT_ATOMS: atom_id res chain seq x y z
N ALA A 1 -24.30 -10.65 -2.32
CA ALA A 1 -22.90 -11.10 -2.52
C ALA A 1 -22.49 -10.67 -3.92
N VAL A 2 -21.63 -9.67 -4.05
CA VAL A 2 -21.20 -9.18 -5.37
C VAL A 2 -19.97 -9.99 -5.77
N ASN A 3 -20.10 -10.76 -6.85
CA ASN A 3 -19.14 -11.75 -7.32
C ASN A 3 -18.34 -11.14 -8.50
N ASP A 4 -17.43 -10.20 -8.20
CA ASP A 4 -16.72 -9.37 -9.20
C ASP A 4 -15.41 -10.01 -9.71
N SER A 5 -15.39 -11.30 -10.01
CA SER A 5 -14.23 -11.92 -10.69
C SER A 5 -14.52 -12.15 -12.17
N ILE A 6 -13.84 -11.41 -13.04
CA ILE A 6 -14.05 -11.43 -14.50
C ILE A 6 -13.22 -12.48 -15.24
N GLU A 7 -12.08 -12.96 -14.71
CA GLU A 7 -11.27 -14.03 -15.34
C GLU A 7 -10.26 -14.67 -14.36
N ARG A 8 -9.82 -15.92 -14.58
CA ARG A 8 -8.84 -16.64 -13.74
C ARG A 8 -7.88 -17.51 -14.56
N PHE A 9 -6.57 -17.38 -14.32
CA PHE A 9 -5.50 -18.22 -14.89
C PHE A 9 -4.92 -19.16 -13.80
N TYR A 10 -4.55 -20.41 -14.11
CA TYR A 10 -4.10 -21.40 -13.10
C TYR A 10 -2.72 -22.03 -13.40
N ARG A 11 -1.85 -22.07 -12.39
CA ARG A 11 -0.61 -22.87 -12.28
C ARG A 11 -0.38 -23.24 -10.82
N ASP A 12 0.25 -24.39 -10.55
CA ASP A 12 0.43 -24.94 -9.19
C ASP A 12 1.22 -23.96 -8.28
N PRO A 13 0.61 -23.43 -7.21
CA PRO A 13 1.24 -22.46 -6.32
C PRO A 13 2.29 -23.07 -5.37
N ALA A 14 2.40 -24.41 -5.24
CA ALA A 14 3.27 -25.07 -4.28
C ALA A 14 4.76 -25.12 -4.71
N VAL A 15 5.08 -24.76 -5.95
CA VAL A 15 6.47 -24.73 -6.46
C VAL A 15 7.03 -23.31 -6.36
N PRO A 16 7.94 -23.01 -5.40
CA PRO A 16 8.51 -21.69 -5.27
C PRO A 16 9.47 -21.38 -6.42
N LEU A 17 9.50 -20.11 -6.85
CA LEU A 17 10.44 -19.64 -7.85
C LEU A 17 11.68 -19.07 -7.16
N ASN A 18 12.87 -19.50 -7.60
CA ASN A 18 14.14 -18.95 -7.11
C ASN A 18 14.32 -17.46 -7.48
N ARG A 19 13.70 -17.01 -8.58
CA ARG A 19 13.70 -15.60 -9.02
C ARG A 19 12.32 -15.23 -9.52
N SER A 20 12.01 -13.93 -9.49
CA SER A 20 10.76 -13.45 -10.07
C SER A 20 10.70 -13.76 -11.56
N ILE A 21 9.56 -14.25 -12.02
CA ILE A 21 9.27 -14.39 -13.45
C ILE A 21 8.49 -13.18 -13.93
N ARG A 22 8.67 -12.84 -15.21
CA ARG A 22 7.82 -11.87 -15.90
C ARG A 22 6.68 -12.61 -16.57
N VAL A 23 5.46 -12.24 -16.21
CA VAL A 23 4.25 -12.77 -16.83
C VAL A 23 3.75 -11.76 -17.85
N SER A 24 3.32 -12.24 -19.02
CA SER A 24 2.62 -11.44 -20.02
C SER A 24 1.30 -12.12 -20.34
N LEU A 25 0.20 -11.50 -19.93
CA LEU A 25 -1.16 -11.99 -20.19
C LEU A 25 -1.79 -11.17 -21.32
N ARG A 26 -2.51 -11.84 -22.20
CA ARG A 26 -3.41 -11.19 -23.15
C ARG A 26 -4.82 -11.32 -22.57
N PRO A 27 -5.43 -10.24 -22.06
CA PRO A 27 -6.79 -10.30 -21.57
C PRO A 27 -7.77 -10.51 -22.73
N ASP A 28 -8.85 -11.24 -22.48
CA ASP A 28 -9.92 -11.43 -23.47
C ASP A 28 -10.75 -10.14 -23.65
N ASN A 29 -10.88 -9.35 -22.58
CA ASN A 29 -11.58 -8.07 -22.59
C ASN A 29 -10.61 -6.87 -22.63
N THR A 30 -11.11 -5.73 -23.07
CA THR A 30 -10.38 -4.46 -22.94
C THR A 30 -10.67 -3.85 -21.57
N TYR A 31 -9.61 -3.51 -20.84
CA TYR A 31 -9.71 -2.85 -19.54
C TYR A 31 -9.16 -1.45 -19.60
N ARG A 32 -9.86 -0.49 -18.99
CA ARG A 32 -9.32 0.86 -18.79
C ARG A 32 -8.22 0.77 -17.73
N TRP A 33 -6.97 0.84 -18.19
CA TRP A 33 -5.80 0.86 -17.31
C TRP A 33 -5.45 2.30 -16.93
N ASP A 34 -5.37 2.57 -15.64
CA ASP A 34 -4.84 3.81 -15.06
C ASP A 34 -3.98 3.48 -13.83
N ASP A 35 -3.39 4.49 -13.18
CA ASP A 35 -2.45 4.31 -12.07
C ASP A 35 -3.05 3.61 -10.84
N ARG A 36 -4.38 3.47 -10.79
CA ARG A 36 -5.11 2.76 -9.74
C ARG A 36 -5.44 1.32 -10.10
N THR A 37 -5.10 0.90 -11.30
CA THR A 37 -5.38 -0.43 -11.82
C THR A 37 -4.11 -1.28 -11.76
N ALA A 38 -4.23 -2.46 -11.18
CA ALA A 38 -3.09 -3.35 -11.00
C ALA A 38 -3.50 -4.83 -11.07
N VAL A 39 -2.49 -5.67 -11.27
CA VAL A 39 -2.61 -7.11 -11.12
C VAL A 39 -2.45 -7.49 -9.66
N TYR A 40 -3.29 -8.42 -9.22
CA TYR A 40 -3.25 -9.01 -7.88
C TYR A 40 -3.16 -10.52 -7.98
N ARG A 41 -2.38 -11.13 -7.08
CA ARG A 41 -2.45 -12.59 -6.85
C ARG A 41 -3.56 -12.88 -5.85
N VAL A 42 -4.40 -13.85 -6.16
CA VAL A 42 -5.51 -14.30 -5.31
C VAL A 42 -5.06 -15.53 -4.51
N SER A 43 -5.22 -15.46 -3.19
CA SER A 43 -5.05 -16.60 -2.28
C SER A 43 -6.19 -16.63 -1.26
N GLY A 44 -7.19 -17.49 -1.52
CA GLY A 44 -8.43 -17.50 -0.74
C GLY A 44 -9.16 -16.16 -0.83
N LYS A 45 -9.27 -15.44 0.29
CA LYS A 45 -9.85 -14.09 0.37
C LYS A 45 -8.82 -12.97 0.23
N SER A 46 -7.53 -13.30 0.23
CA SER A 46 -6.43 -12.33 0.19
C SER A 46 -6.05 -11.97 -1.24
N HIS A 47 -5.70 -10.70 -1.44
CA HIS A 47 -5.20 -10.15 -2.68
C HIS A 47 -3.81 -9.55 -2.42
N THR A 48 -2.79 -10.04 -3.12
CA THR A 48 -1.43 -9.51 -3.03
C THR A 48 -1.17 -8.61 -4.22
N TYR A 49 -0.84 -7.34 -3.97
CA TYR A 49 -0.50 -6.37 -5.00
C TYR A 49 0.76 -6.79 -5.78
N LEU A 50 0.66 -6.87 -7.11
CA LEU A 50 1.79 -7.15 -8.02
C LEU A 50 2.09 -5.97 -8.96
N GLY A 51 1.24 -4.93 -8.96
CA GLY A 51 1.32 -3.82 -9.90
C GLY A 51 1.13 -4.27 -11.34
N GLY A 52 2.01 -3.83 -12.23
CA GLY A 52 2.01 -4.18 -13.63
C GLY A 52 1.65 -3.02 -14.54
N ASN A 53 1.68 -3.27 -15.84
CA ASN A 53 1.38 -2.26 -16.85
C ASN A 53 0.83 -2.92 -18.12
N VAL A 54 0.11 -2.16 -18.93
CA VAL A 54 -0.30 -2.58 -20.28
C VAL A 54 0.77 -2.14 -21.29
N LEU A 55 1.24 -3.07 -22.11
CA LEU A 55 2.12 -2.80 -23.24
C LEU A 55 1.67 -3.62 -24.44
N ASN A 56 1.37 -2.96 -25.55
CA ASN A 56 0.92 -3.59 -26.80
C ASN A 56 -0.28 -4.53 -26.61
N GLY A 57 -1.29 -4.08 -25.84
CA GLY A 57 -2.49 -4.87 -25.53
C GLY A 57 -2.26 -6.07 -24.62
N LYS A 58 -1.06 -6.21 -24.03
CA LYS A 58 -0.74 -7.27 -23.07
C LYS A 58 -0.45 -6.66 -21.70
N ILE A 59 -0.98 -7.30 -20.67
CA ILE A 59 -0.68 -6.96 -19.28
C ILE A 59 0.62 -7.64 -18.89
N ARG A 60 1.56 -6.87 -18.35
CA ARG A 60 2.87 -7.35 -17.90
C ARG A 60 3.05 -7.05 -16.42
N PHE A 61 3.51 -8.05 -15.67
CA PHE A 61 3.82 -7.92 -14.26
C PHE A 61 4.90 -8.93 -13.85
N SER A 62 5.44 -8.76 -12.64
CA SER A 62 6.45 -9.63 -12.06
C SER A 62 5.88 -10.36 -10.85
N THR A 63 6.16 -11.65 -10.71
CA THR A 63 5.74 -12.45 -9.54
C THR A 63 6.83 -13.43 -9.13
N ARG A 64 6.89 -13.74 -7.84
CA ARG A 64 7.75 -14.78 -7.26
C ARG A 64 7.03 -16.10 -6.99
N GLU A 65 5.73 -16.12 -7.21
CA GLU A 65 4.90 -17.31 -7.00
C GLU A 65 3.92 -17.48 -8.17
N PHE A 66 3.62 -18.73 -8.48
CA PHE A 66 2.50 -19.08 -9.33
C PHE A 66 1.17 -18.88 -8.57
N GLY A 67 0.06 -18.98 -9.30
CA GLY A 67 -1.26 -18.95 -8.72
C GLY A 67 -2.28 -18.29 -9.64
N VAL A 68 -3.39 -17.87 -9.04
CA VAL A 68 -4.46 -17.17 -9.72
C VAL A 68 -4.20 -15.67 -9.69
N PHE A 69 -4.29 -15.03 -10.84
CA PHE A 69 -4.13 -13.58 -10.98
C PHE A 69 -5.44 -12.94 -11.41
N THR A 70 -5.71 -11.74 -10.91
CA THR A 70 -6.87 -10.91 -11.27
C THR A 70 -6.44 -9.46 -11.47
N ILE A 71 -7.26 -8.67 -12.14
CA ILE A 71 -7.07 -7.22 -12.29
C ILE A 71 -8.08 -6.55 -11.38
N LEU A 72 -7.63 -5.67 -10.50
CA LEU A 72 -8.50 -4.87 -9.65
C LEU A 72 -8.11 -3.40 -9.74
N LYS A 73 -9.08 -2.55 -9.39
CA LYS A 73 -8.87 -1.12 -9.27
C LYS A 73 -9.00 -0.72 -7.81
N ASP A 74 -7.98 -0.06 -7.29
CA ASP A 74 -7.96 0.46 -5.93
C ASP A 74 -8.28 1.96 -5.91
N THR A 75 -9.38 2.32 -5.26
CA THR A 75 -9.85 3.72 -5.20
C THR A 75 -9.94 4.25 -3.78
N LYS A 76 -9.60 3.46 -2.77
CA LYS A 76 -9.78 3.84 -1.37
C LYS A 76 -8.45 4.34 -0.81
N ALA A 77 -8.48 5.47 -0.12
CA ALA A 77 -7.30 5.96 0.57
C ALA A 77 -6.98 5.10 1.81
N PRO A 78 -5.70 5.01 2.21
CA PRO A 78 -5.30 4.41 3.47
C PRO A 78 -6.03 5.01 4.67
N THR A 79 -6.25 4.21 5.70
CA THR A 79 -6.76 4.67 6.99
C THR A 79 -5.61 5.05 7.92
N VAL A 80 -5.68 6.23 8.53
CA VAL A 80 -4.72 6.71 9.53
C VAL A 80 -5.44 6.86 10.87
N ARG A 81 -5.02 6.08 11.88
CA ARG A 81 -5.58 6.13 13.23
C ARG A 81 -4.52 6.54 14.25
N PRO A 82 -4.69 7.65 14.98
CA PRO A 82 -3.77 7.99 16.07
C PRO A 82 -3.87 6.96 17.21
N LEU A 83 -2.73 6.56 17.73
CA LEU A 83 -2.59 5.69 18.90
C LEU A 83 -2.04 6.45 20.10
N GLN A 84 -1.12 7.39 19.84
CA GLN A 84 -0.52 8.24 20.86
C GLN A 84 -0.09 9.54 20.19
N LEU A 85 -0.45 10.69 20.76
CA LEU A 85 -0.06 12.01 20.28
C LEU A 85 0.24 12.90 21.48
N ASN A 86 1.53 13.08 21.75
CA ASN A 86 1.98 13.93 22.85
C ASN A 86 3.36 14.51 22.54
N SER A 87 3.87 15.33 23.46
CA SER A 87 5.16 16.00 23.32
C SER A 87 6.38 15.06 23.31
N GLN A 88 6.20 13.78 23.62
CA GLN A 88 7.27 12.78 23.60
C GLN A 88 7.28 11.95 22.32
N THR A 89 6.12 11.58 21.80
CA THR A 89 6.02 10.70 20.64
C THR A 89 4.67 10.86 19.95
N VAL A 90 4.68 10.63 18.65
CA VAL A 90 3.47 10.40 17.86
C VAL A 90 3.49 8.98 17.30
N ARG A 91 2.38 8.28 17.44
CA ARG A 91 2.19 6.89 17.01
C ARG A 91 0.87 6.75 16.30
N PHE A 92 0.88 6.06 15.17
CA PHE A 92 -0.29 5.83 14.34
C PHE A 92 -0.37 4.38 13.91
N LYS A 93 -1.60 3.90 13.72
CA LYS A 93 -1.86 2.71 12.91
C LYS A 93 -2.23 3.16 11.50
N ILE A 94 -1.51 2.68 10.50
CA ILE A 94 -1.76 2.98 9.09
C ILE A 94 -2.15 1.68 8.37
N THR A 95 -3.34 1.63 7.81
CA THR A 95 -3.86 0.41 7.16
C THR A 95 -4.29 0.73 5.75
N ASP A 96 -4.01 -0.19 4.83
CA ASP A 96 -4.57 -0.20 3.49
C ASP A 96 -5.33 -1.51 3.25
N ASP A 97 -6.40 -1.44 2.45
CA ASP A 97 -7.29 -2.57 2.21
C ASP A 97 -6.83 -3.47 1.04
N LEU A 98 -6.01 -2.96 0.11
CA LEU A 98 -5.77 -3.63 -1.17
C LEU A 98 -4.35 -3.46 -1.73
N SER A 99 -3.95 -2.26 -2.18
CA SER A 99 -2.66 -2.05 -2.85
C SER A 99 -1.45 -2.00 -1.91
N GLY A 100 -1.65 -1.87 -0.61
CA GLY A 100 -0.62 -1.71 0.42
C GLY A 100 -0.07 -0.29 0.51
N ILE A 101 0.65 0.00 1.61
CA ILE A 101 1.25 1.32 1.84
C ILE A 101 2.51 1.48 0.97
N ALA A 102 2.59 2.58 0.22
CA ALA A 102 3.77 2.96 -0.56
C ALA A 102 4.68 3.90 0.23
N THR A 103 4.13 5.01 0.75
CA THR A 103 4.90 6.03 1.47
C THR A 103 4.12 6.60 2.65
N TYR A 104 4.88 7.09 3.63
CA TYR A 104 4.36 7.89 4.73
C TYR A 104 5.36 9.01 5.03
N GLU A 105 4.85 10.20 5.37
CA GLU A 105 5.66 11.36 5.72
C GLU A 105 4.99 12.14 6.85
N ALA A 106 5.75 12.42 7.91
CA ALA A 106 5.29 13.24 9.03
C ALA A 106 6.09 14.53 9.11
N THR A 107 5.42 15.63 9.44
CA THR A 107 6.04 16.92 9.72
C THR A 107 5.41 17.56 10.96
N VAL A 108 6.18 18.35 11.68
CA VAL A 108 5.70 19.23 12.77
C VAL A 108 6.13 20.65 12.44
N ASP A 109 5.17 21.57 12.34
CA ASP A 109 5.39 22.95 11.87
C ASP A 109 6.18 23.00 10.54
N GLY A 110 5.85 22.07 9.64
CA GLY A 110 6.51 21.95 8.33
C GLY A 110 7.92 21.35 8.35
N LYS A 111 8.49 21.04 9.52
CA LYS A 111 9.78 20.35 9.64
C LYS A 111 9.59 18.84 9.66
N TRP A 112 10.42 18.12 8.90
CA TRP A 112 10.34 16.66 8.81
C TRP A 112 10.53 15.98 10.17
N LEU A 113 9.68 15.00 10.45
CA LEU A 113 9.75 14.15 11.63
C LEU A 113 10.08 12.72 11.21
N LEU A 114 11.21 12.19 11.67
CA LEU A 114 11.63 10.83 11.38
C LEU A 114 10.63 9.83 11.99
N MET A 115 10.13 8.91 11.15
CA MET A 115 9.15 7.89 11.53
C MET A 115 9.68 6.49 11.21
N HIS A 116 9.51 5.57 12.15
CA HIS A 116 9.72 4.13 11.96
C HIS A 116 8.45 3.44 11.50
N TYR A 117 8.56 2.27 10.87
CA TYR A 117 7.43 1.45 10.48
C TYR A 117 7.63 -0.02 10.85
N ASP A 118 6.66 -0.57 11.57
CA ASP A 118 6.50 -2.01 11.76
C ASP A 118 5.35 -2.51 10.89
N ALA A 119 5.70 -3.13 9.77
CA ALA A 119 4.76 -3.69 8.81
C ALA A 119 3.93 -4.87 9.36
N LYS A 120 4.38 -5.56 10.42
CA LYS A 120 3.60 -6.67 11.02
C LYS A 120 2.40 -6.14 11.79
N THR A 121 2.57 -5.03 12.50
CA THR A 121 1.53 -4.43 13.34
C THR A 121 0.82 -3.26 12.67
N ASN A 122 1.32 -2.81 11.52
CA ASN A 122 0.86 -1.63 10.80
C ASN A 122 1.01 -0.33 11.61
N ILE A 123 2.05 -0.26 12.45
CA ILE A 123 2.29 0.88 13.34
C ILE A 123 3.49 1.68 12.84
N ILE A 124 3.29 3.00 12.75
CA ILE A 124 4.39 3.96 12.61
C ILE A 124 4.54 4.79 13.88
N TRP A 125 5.78 5.19 14.21
CA TRP A 125 6.04 6.05 15.35
C TRP A 125 7.23 6.96 15.13
N SER A 126 7.20 8.12 15.77
CA SER A 126 8.28 9.10 15.66
C SER A 126 9.50 8.71 16.48
N GLN A 127 10.67 8.96 15.92
CA GLN A 127 11.90 9.09 16.68
C GLN A 127 12.25 10.57 16.83
N LYS A 128 12.47 11.02 18.08
CA LYS A 128 13.02 12.36 18.31
C LYS A 128 14.48 12.42 17.87
N LEU A 129 14.87 13.54 17.27
CA LEU A 129 16.27 13.82 16.94
C LEU A 129 17.10 14.09 18.21
N THR A 130 16.51 14.76 19.19
CA THR A 130 17.11 15.09 20.49
C THR A 130 16.14 14.79 21.63
N ILE A 131 16.68 14.35 22.77
CA ILE A 131 15.88 14.02 23.97
C ILE A 131 15.22 15.29 24.55
N THR A 132 15.86 16.44 24.37
CA THR A 132 15.50 17.72 24.99
C THR A 132 14.39 18.48 24.27
N GLU A 133 14.10 18.19 23.00
CA GLU A 133 13.08 18.93 22.25
C GLU A 133 11.72 18.22 22.32
N PRO A 134 10.70 18.79 22.99
CA PRO A 134 9.34 18.29 22.91
C PRO A 134 8.77 18.48 21.50
N LEU A 135 7.97 17.51 21.06
CA LEU A 135 7.12 17.71 19.89
C LEU A 135 6.02 18.72 20.27
N HIS A 136 5.93 19.81 19.54
CA HIS A 136 4.91 20.84 19.74
C HIS A 136 4.62 21.50 18.41
N GLY A 137 3.37 21.86 18.15
CA GLY A 137 2.96 22.53 16.92
C GLY A 137 2.06 21.67 16.02
N GLU A 138 1.92 22.07 14.77
CA GLU A 138 1.05 21.43 13.79
C GLU A 138 1.68 20.16 13.23
N LEU A 139 1.20 19.01 13.68
CA LEU A 139 1.53 17.72 13.10
C LEU A 139 0.72 17.51 11.82
N GLN A 140 1.40 17.21 10.73
CA GLN A 140 0.81 16.70 9.50
C GLN A 140 1.43 15.34 9.16
N LEU A 141 0.59 14.32 8.97
CA LEU A 141 0.97 13.00 8.47
C LEU A 141 0.28 12.74 7.13
N VAL A 142 1.05 12.44 6.10
CA VAL A 142 0.57 12.05 4.77
C VAL A 142 0.91 10.58 4.55
N VAL A 143 -0.07 9.78 4.14
CA VAL A 143 0.12 8.36 3.82
C VAL A 143 -0.42 8.11 2.42
N THR A 144 0.37 7.43 1.58
CA THR A 144 0.04 7.11 0.19
C THR A 144 0.14 5.61 -0.03
N ASP A 145 -0.84 5.02 -0.71
CA ASP A 145 -0.81 3.60 -1.12
C ASP A 145 -0.08 3.38 -2.47
N ASN A 146 0.04 2.13 -2.91
CA ASN A 146 0.69 1.82 -4.20
C ASN A 146 -0.16 2.18 -5.42
N ALA A 147 -1.45 2.50 -5.25
CA ALA A 147 -2.37 2.99 -6.27
C ALA A 147 -2.42 4.54 -6.35
N GLY A 148 -1.64 5.23 -5.52
CA GLY A 148 -1.56 6.68 -5.45
C GLY A 148 -2.69 7.38 -4.68
N ASN A 149 -3.55 6.64 -3.97
CA ASN A 149 -4.54 7.25 -3.08
C ASN A 149 -3.84 7.77 -1.81
N LYS A 150 -4.26 8.95 -1.35
CA LYS A 150 -3.61 9.68 -0.25
C LYS A 150 -4.56 9.97 0.88
N GLN A 151 -4.09 9.78 2.11
CA GLN A 151 -4.74 10.24 3.33
C GLN A 151 -3.84 11.27 4.03
N VAL A 152 -4.44 12.40 4.41
CA VAL A 152 -3.76 13.44 5.21
C VAL A 152 -4.43 13.50 6.58
N PHE A 153 -3.62 13.44 7.63
CA PHE A 153 -4.03 13.64 9.02
C PHE A 153 -3.35 14.91 9.54
N LYS A 154 -4.11 15.77 10.23
CA LYS A 154 -3.61 17.00 10.84
C LYS A 154 -4.09 17.13 12.28
N GLN A 155 -3.20 17.46 13.20
CA GLN A 155 -3.55 17.76 14.59
C GLN A 155 -2.46 18.60 15.26
N THR A 156 -2.85 19.52 16.14
CA THR A 156 -1.89 20.27 16.97
C THR A 156 -1.46 19.42 18.18
N ILE A 157 -0.15 19.28 18.38
CA ILE A 157 0.44 18.72 19.59
C ILE A 157 0.63 19.87 20.60
N LYS A 158 0.00 19.74 21.76
CA LYS A 158 0.11 20.69 22.87
C LYS A 158 1.26 20.33 23.80
#